data_AF-A0A2U3LPP6-F1
#
_entry.id   AF-A0A2U3LPP6-F1
#
_cell.length_a   1.000
_cell.length_b   1.000
_cell.length_c   1.000
_cell.angle_alpha   90.00
_cell.angle_beta   90.00
_cell.angle_gamma   90.00
#
_symmetry.space_group_name_H-M   'P 1'
#
loop_
_entity.id
_entity.type
_entity.pdbx_description
1 polymer ?
#
loop_
_entity_poly.entity_id
_entity_poly.type
_entity_poly.pdbx_seq_one_letter_code
_entity_poly.pdbx_strand_id
1 'polypeptide(L)' 'MTAAAKDRERAIGRSPERLTLDERIQLAGKYIALEFYSPETLPLRRIEAIGDSLDECVRMLKARGLDPAHFEFTRLGPPY' A
#
# COMPACT_ATOMS: atom_id res chain seq x y z
N MET A 1 16.78 -7.88 8.21
CA MET A 1 15.69 -7.11 7.58
C MET A 1 15.98 -5.64 7.74
N THR A 2 16.07 -4.88 6.65
CA THR A 2 16.28 -3.42 6.68
C THR A 2 15.04 -2.73 7.28
N ALA A 3 15.23 -1.57 7.93
CA ALA A 3 14.13 -0.82 8.55
C ALA A 3 12.96 -0.56 7.58
N ALA A 4 13.26 -0.21 6.33
CA ALA A 4 12.28 0.04 5.29
C ALA A 4 11.36 -1.16 4.97
N ALA A 5 11.84 -2.41 5.09
CA ALA A 5 10.98 -3.59 4.87
C ALA A 5 9.97 -3.77 6.00
N LYS A 6 10.39 -3.50 7.25
CA LYS A 6 9.53 -3.56 8.43
C LYS A 6 8.46 -2.47 8.42
N ASP A 7 8.79 -1.29 7.92
CA ASP A 7 7.84 -0.18 7.79
C ASP A 7 6.79 -0.46 6.71
N ARG A 8 7.17 -1.16 5.62
CA ARG A 8 6.20 -1.65 4.62
C ARG A 8 5.19 -2.62 5.25
N GLU A 9 5.66 -3.64 5.96
CA GLU A 9 4.79 -4.63 6.61
C GLU A 9 3.83 -4.00 7.62
N ARG A 10 4.28 -3.00 8.38
CA ARG A 10 3.46 -2.27 9.36
C ARG A 10 2.41 -1.35 8.73
N ALA A 11 2.61 -0.93 7.49
CA ALA A 11 1.69 -0.08 6.76
C ALA A 11 0.58 -0.88 6.06
N ILE A 12 0.79 -2.17 5.80
CA ILE A 12 -0.24 -3.05 5.20
C ILE A 12 -1.47 -3.13 6.13
N GLY A 13 -2.65 -3.07 5.53
CA GLY A 13 -3.94 -3.09 6.22
C GLY A 13 -4.33 -1.76 6.87
N ARG A 14 -3.55 -0.68 6.70
CA ARG A 14 -3.88 0.68 7.16
C ARG A 14 -4.27 1.58 6.00
N SER A 15 -5.04 2.62 6.32
CA SER A 15 -5.31 3.72 5.39
C SER A 15 -4.03 4.55 5.18
N PRO A 16 -3.69 5.01 3.95
CA PRO A 16 -2.59 5.95 3.69
C PRO A 16 -2.66 7.23 4.54
N GLU A 17 -3.87 7.66 4.90
CA GLU A 17 -4.15 8.84 5.74
C GLU A 17 -3.74 8.60 7.21
N ARG A 18 -3.58 7.34 7.63
CA ARG A 18 -3.14 6.98 8.98
C ARG A 18 -1.63 6.74 9.09
N LEU A 19 -0.87 6.93 8.01
CA LEU A 19 0.58 6.87 8.06
C LEU A 19 1.13 8.07 8.84
N THR A 20 2.10 7.83 9.71
CA THR A 20 2.82 8.91 10.39
C THR A 20 3.69 9.68 9.40
N LEU A 21 4.19 10.83 9.82
CA LEU A 21 5.10 11.61 8.98
C LEU A 21 6.36 10.81 8.61
N ASP A 22 6.98 10.13 9.58
CA ASP A 22 8.18 9.33 9.33
C ASP A 22 7.89 8.19 8.33
N GLU A 23 6.75 7.51 8.46
CA GLU A 23 6.33 6.48 7.51
C GLU A 23 6.11 7.06 6.11
N ARG A 24 5.52 8.25 6.00
CA ARG A 24 5.35 8.94 4.70
C ARG A 24 6.70 9.32 4.07
N ILE A 25 7.69 9.72 4.86
CA ILE A 25 9.04 9.99 4.37
C ILE A 25 9.71 8.70 3.89
N GLN A 26 9.63 7.62 4.67
CA GLN A 26 10.28 6.35 4.33
C GLN A 26 9.64 5.64 3.13
N LEU A 27 8.32 5.77 2.99
CA LEU A 27 7.55 5.13 1.91
C LEU A 27 7.34 6.04 0.69
N ALA A 28 7.86 7.28 0.73
CA ALA A 28 7.81 8.19 -0.40
C ALA A 28 8.41 7.54 -1.66
N GLY A 29 7.70 7.69 -2.79
CA GLY A 29 8.10 7.14 -4.07
C GLY A 29 7.83 5.64 -4.25
N LYS A 30 7.34 4.91 -3.24
CA LYS A 30 6.87 3.53 -3.39
C LYS A 30 5.51 3.47 -4.07
N TYR A 31 5.26 2.37 -4.77
CA TYR A 31 3.94 2.03 -5.26
C TYR A 31 3.14 1.34 -4.15
N ILE A 32 1.87 1.67 -4.07
CA ILE A 32 0.92 1.05 -3.15
C ILE A 32 -0.30 0.53 -3.92
N ALA A 33 -0.85 -0.59 -3.45
CA ALA A 33 -2.13 -1.10 -3.90
C ALA A 33 -3.20 -0.80 -2.86
N LEU A 34 -4.27 -0.13 -3.27
CA LEU A 34 -5.39 0.28 -2.43
C LEU A 34 -6.63 -0.46 -2.87
N GLU A 35 -7.33 -1.11 -1.95
CA GLU A 35 -8.59 -1.78 -2.28
C GLU A 35 -9.60 -0.78 -2.85
N PHE A 36 -10.28 -1.16 -3.95
CA PHE A 36 -11.33 -0.32 -4.51
C PHE A 36 -12.46 -0.14 -3.50
N TYR A 37 -13.01 1.07 -3.48
CA TYR A 37 -14.24 1.31 -2.74
C TYR A 37 -15.40 0.53 -3.36
N SER A 38 -16.00 -0.37 -2.58
CA SER A 38 -17.36 -0.85 -2.80
C SER A 38 -18.29 -0.26 -1.74
N PRO A 39 -19.48 0.25 -2.09
CA PRO A 39 -20.45 0.75 -1.11
C PRO A 39 -20.91 -0.33 -0.11
N GLU A 40 -20.71 -1.61 -0.42
CA GLU A 40 -21.04 -2.76 0.43
C GLU A 40 -20.02 -2.97 1.57
N THR A 41 -18.79 -2.47 1.41
CA THR A 41 -17.70 -2.58 2.37
C THR A 41 -17.31 -1.17 2.82
N LEU A 42 -17.71 -0.78 4.03
CA LEU A 42 -17.37 0.53 4.61
C LEU A 42 -15.86 0.84 4.40
N PRO A 43 -15.53 2.00 3.80
CA PRO A 43 -14.25 2.22 3.17
C PRO A 43 -13.18 2.41 4.23
N LEU A 44 -12.28 1.45 4.34
CA LEU A 44 -10.91 1.82 4.64
C LEU A 44 -10.18 1.56 3.33
N ARG A 45 -9.73 2.63 2.66
CA ARG A 45 -8.87 2.55 1.48
C ARG A 45 -7.53 1.98 1.94
N ARG A 46 -7.48 0.66 2.17
CA ARG A 46 -6.39 -0.01 2.88
C ARG A 46 -5.26 -0.35 1.92
N ILE A 47 -4.03 -0.18 2.40
CA ILE A 47 -2.84 -0.59 1.68
C ILE A 47 -2.74 -2.11 1.74
N GLU A 48 -2.86 -2.79 0.62
CA GLU A 48 -2.72 -4.26 0.54
C GLU A 48 -1.39 -4.70 -0.09
N ALA A 49 -0.64 -3.80 -0.71
CA ALA A 49 0.73 -4.04 -1.12
C ALA A 49 1.55 -2.75 -1.16
N ILE A 50 2.86 -2.86 -0.92
CA ILE A 50 3.81 -1.75 -1.06
C ILE A 50 5.08 -2.29 -1.73
N GLY A 51 5.44 -1.72 -2.89
CA GLY A 51 6.57 -2.16 -3.69
C GLY A 51 7.37 -1.00 -4.27
N ASP A 52 8.56 -1.32 -4.76
CA ASP A 52 9.41 -0.42 -5.54
C ASP A 52 8.88 -0.25 -6.98
N SER A 53 8.02 -1.16 -7.44
CA SER A 53 7.31 -1.09 -8.73
C SER A 53 5.88 -1.64 -8.67
N LEU A 54 5.10 -1.32 -9.70
CA LEU A 54 3.76 -1.88 -9.94
C LEU A 54 3.78 -3.42 -9.98
N ASP A 55 4.76 -4.01 -10.68
CA ASP A 55 4.91 -5.48 -10.79
C ASP A 55 5.20 -6.13 -9.44
N GLU A 56 5.92 -5.46 -8.55
CA GLU A 56 6.14 -5.94 -7.19
C GLU A 56 4.85 -5.96 -6.37
N CYS A 57 4.05 -4.90 -6.45
CA CYS A 57 2.73 -4.88 -5.82
C CYS A 57 1.84 -6.02 -6.35
N VAL A 58 1.80 -6.22 -7.67
CA VAL A 58 1.04 -7.32 -8.29
C VAL A 58 1.51 -8.69 -7.79
N ARG A 59 2.83 -8.92 -7.71
CA ARG A 59 3.38 -10.17 -7.16
C ARG A 59 2.98 -10.38 -5.70
N MET A 60 3.04 -9.33 -4.88
CA MET A 60 2.64 -9.40 -3.46
C MET A 60 1.15 -9.74 -3.30
N LEU A 61 0.26 -9.09 -4.07
CA LEU A 61 -1.18 -9.39 -4.03
C LEU A 61 -1.46 -10.84 -4.42
N LYS A 62 -0.90 -11.30 -5.54
CA LYS A 62 -1.05 -12.69 -6.00
C LYS A 62 -0.52 -13.71 -5.00
N ALA A 63 0.63 -13.44 -4.37
CA ALA A 63 1.19 -14.30 -3.33
C ALA A 63 0.27 -14.43 -2.10
N ARG A 64 -0.61 -13.45 -1.87
CA ARG A 64 -1.63 -13.44 -0.82
C ARG A 64 -2.99 -13.97 -1.28
N GLY A 65 -3.11 -14.44 -2.53
CA GLY A 65 -4.37 -14.90 -3.11
C GLY A 65 -5.37 -13.79 -3.43
N LEU A 66 -4.92 -12.53 -3.51
CA LEU A 66 -5.75 -11.39 -3.88
C LEU A 66 -5.70 -11.16 -5.40
N ASP A 67 -6.83 -10.76 -5.98
CA ASP A 67 -6.91 -10.38 -7.40
C ASP A 67 -6.48 -8.91 -7.59
N PRO A 68 -5.37 -8.63 -8.30
CA PRO A 68 -4.91 -7.27 -8.57
C PRO A 68 -5.94 -6.37 -9.27
N ALA A 69 -6.92 -6.94 -9.97
CA ALA A 69 -7.97 -6.19 -10.65
C ALA A 69 -8.95 -5.50 -9.68
N HIS A 70 -8.91 -5.80 -8.38
CA HIS A 70 -9.72 -5.13 -7.36
C HIS A 70 -8.98 -3.99 -6.64
N PHE A 71 -7.80 -3.59 -7.14
CA PHE A 71 -6.95 -2.59 -6.50
C PHE A 71 -6.61 -1.41 -7.40
N GLU A 72 -6.63 -0.22 -6.81
CA GLU A 72 -6.06 1.00 -7.36
C GLU A 72 -4.56 1.04 -7.04
N PHE A 73 -3.72 1.25 -8.05
CA PHE A 73 -2.28 1.43 -7.85
C PHE A 73 -1.91 2.90 -7.89
N THR A 74 -1.32 3.39 -6.82
CA THR A 74 -0.87 4.79 -6.73
C THR A 74 0.57 4.84 -6.22
N ARG A 75 1.26 5.94 -6.52
CA ARG A 75 2.60 6.20 -5.98
C ARG A 75 2.46 7.13 -4.79
N LEU A 76 3.08 6.78 -3.65
CA LEU A 76 3.12 7.67 -2.49
C LEU A 76 3.94 8.91 -2.82
N GLY A 77 3.28 10.06 -2.78
CA GLY A 77 3.93 11.36 -2.92
C GLY A 77 4.72 11.77 -1.67
N PRO A 78 5.58 12.80 -1.76
CA PRO A 78 6.19 13.40 -0.59
C PRO A 78 5.12 13.97 0.36
N PRO A 79 5.41 14.07 1.66
CA PRO A 79 4.47 14.59 2.65
C PRO A 79 4.14 16.09 2.48
N TYR A 80 4.95 16.84 1.73
CA TYR A 80 4.80 18.28 1.42
C TYR A 80 5.35 18.59 0.04
#